data_AF-A0A6J4PB53-F1
#
_entry.id   AF-A0A6J4PB53-F1
#
_cell.length_a   1.000
_cell.length_b   1.000
_cell.length_c   1.000
_cell.angle_alpha   90.00
_cell.angle_beta   90.00
_cell.angle_gamma   90.00
#
_symmetry.space_group_name_H-M   'P 1'
#
loop_
_entity.id
_entity.type
_entity.pdbx_description
1 polymer ?
#
loop_
_entity_poly.entity_id
_entity_poly.type
_entity_poly.pdbx_seq_one_letter_code
_entity_poly.pdbx_strand_id
1 'polypeptide(L)'
;SWQTYHAPELCFVASGIPVNRIEKKQLTPLVTARWLSLNNNQLSAVYWLQSAQLTTDNFLSRIGSDLTKNNHNWVLVSILFDSSLQAENQEVKELASNVHDSVKQSLQGEINENKTSI
;
A
#
# COMPACT_ATOMS: atom_id res chain seq x y z
N SER A 1 15.52 -11.83 1.99
CA SER A 1 16.53 -10.84 1.60
C SER A 1 15.81 -9.66 0.97
N TRP A 2 16.23 -8.41 1.21
CA TRP A 2 15.66 -7.21 0.57
C TRP A 2 15.68 -7.26 -0.97
N GLN A 3 16.53 -8.11 -1.55
CA GLN A 3 16.67 -8.31 -3.00
C GLN A 3 15.45 -8.93 -3.68
N THR A 4 14.54 -9.56 -2.92
CA THR A 4 13.28 -10.14 -3.46
C THR A 4 12.13 -9.13 -3.45
N TYR A 5 12.37 -7.92 -2.96
CA TYR A 5 11.38 -6.87 -2.91
C TYR A 5 11.36 -6.11 -4.25
N HIS A 6 10.22 -6.13 -4.91
CA HIS A 6 9.98 -5.44 -6.17
C HIS A 6 8.87 -4.41 -6.00
N ALA A 7 9.00 -3.30 -6.74
CA ALA A 7 7.96 -2.29 -6.76
C ALA A 7 6.64 -2.91 -7.26
N PRO A 8 5.49 -2.68 -6.59
CA PRO A 8 4.24 -3.38 -6.89
C PRO A 8 3.79 -3.29 -8.35
N GLU A 9 4.12 -2.19 -9.04
CA GLU A 9 3.86 -1.99 -10.47
C GLU A 9 4.42 -3.10 -11.37
N LEU A 10 5.51 -3.76 -10.97
CA LEU A 10 6.12 -4.84 -11.74
C LEU A 10 5.25 -6.09 -11.80
N CYS A 11 4.36 -6.30 -10.82
CA CYS A 11 3.41 -7.41 -10.85
C CYS A 11 2.39 -7.26 -12.00
N PHE A 12 1.95 -6.02 -12.27
CA PHE A 12 1.06 -5.74 -13.38
C PHE A 12 1.75 -5.95 -14.73
N VAL A 13 2.98 -5.46 -14.87
CA VAL A 13 3.78 -5.64 -16.09
C VAL A 13 4.01 -7.12 -16.38
N ALA A 14 4.40 -7.90 -15.37
CA ALA A 14 4.61 -9.34 -15.51
C ALA A 14 3.31 -10.09 -15.90
N SER A 15 2.15 -9.55 -15.54
CA SER A 15 0.83 -10.08 -15.88
C SER A 15 0.30 -9.58 -17.24
N GLY A 16 1.12 -8.85 -18.02
CA GLY A 16 0.71 -8.29 -19.31
C GLY A 16 -0.17 -7.04 -19.22
N ILE A 17 -0.29 -6.42 -18.05
CA ILE A 17 -1.06 -5.19 -17.83
C ILE A 17 -0.07 -4.01 -17.88
N PRO A 18 -0.08 -3.18 -18.95
CA PRO A 18 0.86 -2.08 -19.06
C PRO A 18 0.52 -0.99 -18.04
N VAL A 19 1.56 -0.38 -17.47
CA VAL A 19 1.44 0.76 -16.56
C VAL A 19 1.59 2.03 -17.39
N ASN A 20 0.50 2.82 -17.49
CA ASN A 20 0.51 4.05 -18.28
C ASN A 20 1.06 5.23 -17.49
N ARG A 21 0.68 5.33 -16.21
CA ARG A 21 1.04 6.46 -15.35
C ARG A 21 1.06 6.03 -13.90
N ILE A 22 1.99 6.58 -13.14
CA ILE A 22 2.10 6.41 -11.68
C ILE A 22 2.15 7.79 -11.04
N GLU A 23 1.35 8.01 -10.01
CA GLU A 23 1.30 9.28 -9.29
C GLU A 23 1.22 9.06 -7.79
N LYS A 24 1.71 10.04 -7.02
CA LYS A 24 1.44 10.09 -5.60
C LYS A 24 0.13 10.82 -5.36
N LYS A 25 -0.79 10.19 -4.63
CA LYS A 25 -2.13 10.72 -4.32
C LYS A 25 -2.42 10.60 -2.83
N GLN A 26 -3.01 11.65 -2.25
CA GLN A 26 -3.59 11.59 -0.92
C GLN A 26 -5.04 11.11 -1.07
N LEU A 27 -5.32 9.86 -0.72
CA LEU A 27 -6.68 9.31 -0.80
C LEU A 27 -7.54 9.83 0.37
N THR A 28 -6.98 9.74 1.57
CA THR A 28 -7.60 10.20 2.82
C THR A 28 -6.56 10.98 3.62
N PRO A 29 -6.91 11.73 4.67
CA PRO A 29 -5.91 12.43 5.49
C PRO A 29 -4.80 11.52 6.07
N LEU A 30 -5.05 10.20 6.18
CA LEU A 30 -4.12 9.22 6.73
C LEU A 30 -3.46 8.33 5.66
N VAL A 31 -3.98 8.33 4.44
CA VAL A 31 -3.52 7.43 3.37
C VAL A 31 -2.96 8.24 2.21
N THR A 32 -1.63 8.35 2.17
CA THR A 32 -0.90 8.75 0.97
C THR A 32 -0.43 7.52 0.23
N ALA A 33 -0.81 7.37 -1.03
CA ALA A 33 -0.62 6.16 -1.81
C ALA A 33 -0.07 6.45 -3.21
N ARG A 34 0.42 5.40 -3.86
CA ARG A 34 0.75 5.41 -5.29
C ARG A 34 -0.48 5.00 -6.08
N TRP A 35 -0.98 5.90 -6.91
CA TRP A 35 -2.06 5.67 -7.86
C TRP A 35 -1.50 5.32 -9.23
N LEU A 36 -2.06 4.29 -9.86
CA LEU A 36 -1.62 3.81 -11.17
C LEU A 36 -2.79 3.87 -12.14
N SER A 37 -2.55 4.45 -13.31
CA SER A 37 -3.40 4.26 -14.49
C SER A 37 -2.82 3.12 -15.31
N LEU A 38 -3.65 2.12 -15.61
CA LEU A 38 -3.25 0.85 -16.18
C LEU A 38 -4.03 0.55 -17.46
N ASN A 39 -3.46 -0.29 -18.32
CA ASN A 39 -4.11 -0.84 -19.50
C ASN A 39 -4.80 0.20 -20.39
N ASN A 40 -4.05 1.19 -20.88
CA ASN A 40 -4.57 2.32 -21.66
C ASN A 40 -5.67 3.10 -20.92
N ASN A 41 -5.42 3.35 -19.62
CA ASN A 41 -6.34 4.03 -18.69
C ASN A 41 -7.71 3.35 -18.55
N GLN A 42 -7.83 2.05 -18.83
CA GLN A 42 -9.06 1.28 -18.62
C GLN A 42 -9.18 0.76 -17.19
N LEU A 43 -8.04 0.59 -16.53
CA LEU A 43 -7.93 0.07 -15.16
C LEU A 43 -7.22 1.10 -14.29
N SER A 44 -7.48 1.03 -12.99
CA SER A 44 -6.73 1.80 -12.00
C SER A 44 -6.29 0.89 -10.88
N ALA A 45 -5.15 1.20 -10.26
CA ALA A 45 -4.69 0.50 -9.08
C ALA A 45 -4.12 1.47 -8.06
N VAL A 46 -4.08 1.04 -6.82
CA VAL A 46 -3.46 1.80 -5.75
C VAL A 46 -2.66 0.89 -4.83
N TYR A 47 -1.53 1.38 -4.36
CA TYR A 47 -0.79 0.70 -3.31
C TYR A 47 -0.18 1.67 -2.29
N TRP A 48 -0.03 1.18 -1.06
CA TRP A 48 0.74 1.83 -0.01
C TRP A 48 1.32 0.78 0.95
N LEU A 49 2.31 1.20 1.73
CA LEU A 49 2.85 0.46 2.85
C LEU A 49 2.30 1.04 4.16
N GLN A 50 1.94 0.17 5.09
CA GLN A 50 1.40 0.56 6.38
C GLN A 50 2.03 -0.24 7.51
N SER A 51 2.46 0.47 8.54
CA SER A 51 2.77 -0.07 9.86
C SER A 51 1.72 0.40 10.87
N ALA A 52 1.83 -0.01 12.12
CA ALA A 52 0.90 0.43 13.16
C ALA A 52 0.90 1.97 13.40
N GLN A 53 1.96 2.69 13.00
CA GLN A 53 2.12 4.13 13.22
C GLN A 53 2.34 4.95 11.95
N LEU A 54 2.72 4.33 10.83
CA LEU A 54 3.15 5.03 9.63
C LEU A 54 2.48 4.48 8.38
N THR A 55 2.15 5.39 7.47
CA THR A 55 1.69 5.07 6.11
C THR A 55 2.62 5.74 5.12
N THR A 56 3.04 5.04 4.07
CA THR A 56 3.94 5.57 3.05
C THR A 56 3.66 4.95 1.68
N ASP A 57 3.74 5.75 0.64
CA ASP A 57 3.68 5.30 -0.76
C ASP A 57 5.07 4.83 -1.26
N ASN A 58 6.12 5.13 -0.50
CA ASN A 58 7.48 4.84 -0.90
C ASN A 58 7.87 3.41 -0.51
N PHE A 59 7.97 2.54 -1.51
CA PHE A 59 8.42 1.16 -1.36
C PHE A 59 9.76 1.04 -0.62
N LEU A 60 10.70 1.98 -0.86
CA LEU A 60 12.02 1.96 -0.24
C LEU A 60 11.97 2.20 1.27
N SER A 61 10.89 2.78 1.81
CA SER A 61 10.72 2.94 3.26
C SER A 61 10.74 1.60 3.99
N ARG A 62 10.21 0.53 3.36
CA ARG A 62 10.27 -0.83 3.91
C ARG A 62 11.68 -1.42 3.86
N ILE A 63 12.46 -1.11 2.83
CA ILE A 63 13.86 -1.55 2.75
C ILE A 63 14.71 -0.83 3.82
N GLY A 64 14.47 0.46 4.00
CA GLY A 64 15.16 1.27 5.01
C GLY A 64 14.91 0.79 6.45
N SER A 65 13.68 0.35 6.78
CA SER A 65 13.39 -0.21 8.11
C SER A 65 14.15 -1.50 8.37
N ASP A 66 14.26 -2.38 7.36
CA ASP A 66 15.00 -3.64 7.47
C ASP A 66 16.51 -3.39 7.69
N LEU A 67 17.06 -2.32 7.09
CA LEU A 67 18.47 -1.94 7.24
C LEU A 67 18.77 -1.23 8.58
N THR A 68 17.81 -0.50 9.14
CA THR A 68 18.01 0.33 10.34
C THR A 68 17.67 -0.39 11.66
N LYS A 69 17.34 -1.69 11.63
CA LYS A 69 16.82 -2.48 12.77
C LYS A 69 15.57 -1.90 13.43
N ASN A 70 14.92 -0.93 12.80
CA ASN A 70 13.66 -0.37 13.25
C ASN A 70 12.54 -1.27 12.68
N ASN A 71 12.39 -2.45 13.28
CA ASN A 71 11.49 -3.53 12.84
C ASN A 71 10.02 -3.12 13.00
N HIS A 72 9.53 -2.29 12.08
CA HIS A 72 8.10 -2.13 11.90
C HIS A 72 7.57 -3.33 11.12
N ASN A 73 6.51 -3.96 11.62
CA ASN A 73 5.70 -4.88 10.82
C ASN A 73 5.01 -4.06 9.73
N TRP A 74 5.42 -4.27 8.48
CA TRP A 74 4.87 -3.57 7.31
C TRP A 74 3.92 -4.48 6.54
N VAL A 75 2.73 -3.96 6.27
CA VAL A 75 1.77 -4.53 5.32
C VAL A 75 1.86 -3.73 4.02
N LEU A 76 2.04 -4.43 2.90
CA LEU A 76 1.83 -3.86 1.57
C LEU A 76 0.36 -4.04 1.21
N VAL A 77 -0.37 -2.94 1.12
CA VAL A 77 -1.72 -2.94 0.58
C VAL A 77 -1.62 -2.64 -0.91
N SER A 78 -2.25 -3.48 -1.73
CA SER A 78 -2.35 -3.31 -3.18
C SER A 78 -3.77 -3.66 -3.61
N ILE A 79 -4.43 -2.73 -4.29
CA ILE A 79 -5.83 -2.85 -4.73
C ILE A 79 -5.87 -2.57 -6.22
N LEU A 80 -6.46 -3.48 -6.98
CA LEU A 80 -6.78 -3.30 -8.39
C LEU A 80 -8.27 -3.01 -8.52
N PHE A 81 -8.60 -1.95 -9.25
CA PHE A 81 -9.96 -1.65 -9.69
C PHE A 81 -10.11 -2.12 -11.13
N ASP A 82 -11.18 -2.85 -11.41
CA ASP A 82 -11.56 -3.35 -12.73
C ASP A 82 -12.12 -2.25 -13.66
N SER A 83 -11.98 -0.99 -13.24
CA SER A 83 -12.40 0.19 -13.97
C SER A 83 -11.44 1.36 -13.73
N SER A 84 -11.54 2.36 -14.61
CA SER A 84 -10.77 3.60 -14.53
C SER A 84 -11.42 4.54 -13.54
N LEU A 85 -10.99 4.47 -12.29
CA LEU A 85 -11.43 5.37 -11.23
C LEU A 85 -10.46 6.54 -11.09
N GLN A 86 -10.94 7.60 -10.45
CA GLN A 86 -10.11 8.69 -9.97
C GLN A 86 -9.82 8.50 -8.48
N ALA A 87 -8.63 8.89 -8.04
CA ALA A 87 -8.23 8.80 -6.63
C ALA A 87 -9.18 9.59 -5.70
N GLU A 88 -9.84 10.61 -6.24
CA GLU A 88 -10.77 11.48 -5.53
C GLU A 88 -12.19 10.90 -5.39
N ASN A 89 -12.48 9.78 -6.07
CA ASN A 89 -13.76 9.08 -6.02
C ASN A 89 -14.11 8.65 -4.58
N GLN A 90 -15.38 8.78 -4.20
CA GLN A 90 -15.83 8.51 -2.83
C GLN A 90 -15.68 7.03 -2.43
N GLU A 91 -16.01 6.09 -3.31
CA GLU A 91 -15.89 4.65 -3.06
C GLU A 91 -14.41 4.26 -2.85
N VAL A 92 -13.50 4.87 -3.63
CA VAL A 92 -12.06 4.69 -3.45
C VAL A 92 -11.61 5.16 -2.07
N LYS A 93 -12.09 6.32 -1.62
CA LYS A 93 -11.76 6.88 -0.30
C LYS A 93 -12.30 6.03 0.84
N GLU A 94 -13.54 5.58 0.73
CA GLU A 94 -14.19 4.72 1.73
C GLU A 94 -13.48 3.37 1.83
N LEU A 95 -13.19 2.73 0.70
CA LEU A 95 -12.41 1.49 0.68
C LEU A 95 -11.02 1.68 1.29
N ALA A 96 -10.32 2.75 0.92
CA ALA A 96 -8.99 3.04 1.45
C ALA A 96 -9.01 3.27 2.97
N SER A 97 -9.99 4.01 3.50
CA SER A 97 -10.18 4.17 4.95
C SER A 97 -10.44 2.82 5.63
N ASN A 98 -11.37 2.03 5.11
CA ASN A 98 -11.75 0.75 5.71
C ASN A 98 -10.58 -0.25 5.74
N VAL A 99 -9.83 -0.34 4.64
CA VAL A 99 -8.63 -1.20 4.58
C VAL A 99 -7.54 -0.69 5.51
N HIS A 100 -7.28 0.62 5.53
CA HIS A 100 -6.32 1.22 6.45
C HIS A 100 -6.65 0.91 7.91
N ASP A 101 -7.90 1.08 8.31
CA ASP A 101 -8.32 0.85 9.70
C ASP A 101 -8.26 -0.63 10.07
N SER A 102 -8.65 -1.51 9.15
CA SER A 102 -8.54 -2.97 9.33
C SER A 102 -7.08 -3.42 9.49
N VAL A 103 -6.18 -2.92 8.65
CA VAL A 103 -4.73 -3.21 8.75
C VAL A 103 -4.16 -2.67 10.05
N LYS A 104 -4.56 -1.47 10.47
CA LYS A 104 -4.12 -0.87 11.73
C LYS A 104 -4.57 -1.70 12.94
N GLN A 105 -5.82 -2.15 12.95
CA GLN A 105 -6.35 -3.01 14.01
C GLN A 105 -5.60 -4.34 14.08
N SER A 106 -5.33 -4.96 12.93
CA SER A 106 -4.55 -6.21 12.86
C SER A 106 -3.14 -6.04 13.45
N LEU A 107 -2.44 -4.98 13.05
CA LEU A 107 -1.08 -4.69 13.53
C LEU A 107 -1.04 -4.30 15.01
N GLN A 108 -2.11 -3.73 15.57
CA GLN A 108 -2.21 -3.45 17.01
C GLN A 108 -2.51 -4.70 17.84
N GLY A 109 -3.29 -5.65 17.31
CA GLY A 109 -3.51 -6.95 17.95
C GLY A 109 -2.20 -7.71 18.18
N GLU A 110 -1.34 -7.75 17.16
CA GLU A 110 0.01 -8.36 17.24
C GLU A 110 0.91 -7.71 18.30
N ILE A 111 0.82 -6.38 18.49
CA ILE A 111 1.61 -5.67 19.50
C ILE A 111 1.18 -6.07 20.92
N ASN A 112 -0.11 -6.32 21.13
CA ASN A 112 -0.66 -6.67 22.44
C ASN A 112 -0.36 -8.11 22.84
N GLU A 113 -0.40 -9.06 21.89
CA GLU A 113 -0.02 -10.47 22.13
C GLU A 113 1.47 -10.62 22.45
N ASN A 114 2.34 -9.87 21.75
CA ASN A 114 3.78 -9.90 22.02
C ASN A 114 4.17 -9.27 23.38
N LYS A 115 3.33 -8.39 23.95
CA LYS A 115 3.56 -7.80 25.28
C LYS A 115 3.13 -8.69 26.45
N THR A 116 2.28 -9.68 26.22
CA THR A 116 1.75 -10.57 27.27
C THR A 116 2.54 -11.87 27.42
N SER A 117 3.53 -12.13 26.56
CA SER A 117 4.34 -13.35 26.55
C SER A 117 5.72 -13.21 27.24
N ILE A 118 5.84 -12.34 28.26
CA ILE A 118 7.08 -12.15 29.05
C ILE A 118 6.81 -12.44 30.53
#